data_AF-A0A150NHG5-F1
#
_entry.id   AF-A0A150NHG5-F1
#
_cell.length_a   1.000
_cell.length_b   1.000
_cell.length_c   1.000
_cell.angle_alpha   90.00
_cell.angle_beta   90.00
_cell.angle_gamma   90.00
#
_symmetry.space_group_name_H-M   'P 1'
#
loop_
_entity.id
_entity.type
_entity.pdbx_description
1 polymer ?
#
loop_
_entity_poly.entity_id
_entity_poly.type
_entity_poly.pdbx_seq_one_letter_code
_entity_poly.pdbx_strand_id
1 'polypeptide(L)'
;MGLLILSLSGTAPFWYQAYPFVFGTRILFGLGVGMINAKAISIISERYQGKTRIQMLGLRGSAEVVGASLITLAVGQLLAFGWTATFLAYSAGFLVLTLYLLFVPYGKSKKEVKKKAKDASRLTREMKGLIFILAIEAAVVVCTNTAITIRIPSLMVERGLGDAQLSSFVLSVMQLIGIVAGVSFSFLISIFKEKLLLWSGITFGLGQIVIALSPSLWVVVAGSILAGFAYSVALTTVFQLVSERIPAKLLNQATSFAVLGCSFGAFTTPFVLGAIGLMTHNGMLVFAILGSWLIVTSIFVMYLLQKRA
;
A
#
# COMPACT_ATOMS: atom_id res chain seq x y z
N MET A 1 -10.36 -10.84 -18.07
CA MET A 1 -10.84 -11.70 -16.97
C MET A 1 -10.65 -11.04 -15.60
N GLY A 2 -9.43 -10.72 -15.15
CA GLY A 2 -9.23 -10.03 -13.86
C GLY A 2 -10.05 -8.74 -13.69
N LEU A 3 -10.04 -7.85 -14.69
CA LEU A 3 -10.85 -6.61 -14.70
C LEU A 3 -12.37 -6.84 -14.70
N LEU A 4 -12.85 -7.92 -15.34
CA LEU A 4 -14.26 -8.30 -15.33
C LEU A 4 -14.69 -8.79 -13.95
N ILE A 5 -13.87 -9.67 -13.34
CA ILE A 5 -14.11 -10.18 -11.99
C ILE A 5 -14.11 -9.01 -11.00
N LEU A 6 -13.14 -8.10 -11.08
CA LEU A 6 -13.04 -6.92 -10.23
C LEU A 6 -14.28 -6.02 -10.36
N SER A 7 -14.71 -5.73 -11.60
CA SER A 7 -15.82 -4.80 -11.83
C SER A 7 -17.16 -5.40 -11.43
N LEU A 8 -17.45 -6.67 -11.80
CA LEU A 8 -18.69 -7.35 -11.39
C LEU A 8 -18.77 -7.54 -9.87
N SER A 9 -17.68 -7.98 -9.24
CA SER A 9 -17.66 -8.21 -7.80
C SER A 9 -17.67 -6.92 -6.98
N GLY A 10 -17.13 -5.82 -7.52
CA GLY A 10 -17.18 -4.49 -6.90
C GLY A 10 -18.56 -3.83 -6.96
N THR A 11 -19.31 -4.03 -8.04
CA THR A 11 -20.67 -3.48 -8.19
C THR A 11 -21.78 -4.38 -7.65
N ALA A 12 -21.52 -5.68 -7.45
CA ALA A 12 -22.52 -6.63 -6.94
C ALA A 12 -23.15 -6.24 -5.58
N PRO A 13 -22.41 -5.71 -4.58
CA PRO A 13 -22.98 -5.28 -3.30
C PRO A 13 -23.97 -4.09 -3.41
N PHE A 14 -24.05 -3.44 -4.57
CA PHE A 14 -25.08 -2.42 -4.83
C PHE A 14 -26.49 -3.02 -4.91
N TRP A 15 -26.61 -4.23 -5.45
CA TRP A 15 -27.90 -4.87 -5.73
C TRP A 15 -28.40 -5.74 -4.56
N TYR A 16 -27.48 -6.30 -3.77
CA TYR A 16 -27.82 -7.19 -2.66
C TYR A 16 -26.85 -7.00 -1.48
N GLN A 17 -27.38 -6.60 -0.33
CA GLN A 17 -26.59 -6.20 0.85
C GLN A 17 -26.50 -7.26 1.96
N ALA A 18 -26.98 -8.49 1.72
CA ALA A 18 -26.88 -9.54 2.72
C ALA A 18 -25.40 -9.83 3.05
N TYR A 19 -25.06 -9.90 4.34
CA TYR A 19 -23.69 -10.07 4.81
C TYR A 19 -22.91 -11.23 4.14
N PRO A 20 -23.49 -12.44 3.95
CA PRO A 20 -22.80 -13.54 3.27
C PRO A 20 -22.49 -13.23 1.79
N PHE A 21 -23.35 -12.46 1.12
CA PHE A 21 -23.19 -12.09 -0.27
C PHE A 21 -22.11 -11.00 -0.45
N VAL A 22 -22.10 -10.00 0.43
CA VAL A 22 -21.03 -8.99 0.47
C VAL A 22 -19.68 -9.65 0.76
N PHE A 23 -19.66 -10.63 1.66
CA PHE A 23 -18.43 -11.38 1.95
C PHE A 23 -17.93 -12.18 0.72
N GLY A 24 -18.80 -12.93 0.05
CA GLY A 24 -18.45 -13.69 -1.15
C GLY A 24 -17.94 -12.81 -2.30
N THR A 25 -18.59 -11.67 -2.54
CA THR A 25 -18.16 -10.70 -3.56
C THR A 25 -16.82 -10.07 -3.23
N ARG A 26 -16.51 -9.80 -1.95
CA ARG A 26 -15.18 -9.30 -1.53
C ARG A 26 -14.06 -10.32 -1.75
N ILE A 27 -14.33 -11.62 -1.61
CA ILE A 27 -13.36 -12.68 -1.95
C ILE A 27 -13.07 -12.67 -3.46
N LEU A 28 -14.12 -12.64 -4.29
CA LEU A 28 -14.01 -12.53 -5.75
C LEU A 28 -13.27 -11.25 -6.16
N PHE A 29 -13.53 -10.13 -5.49
CA PHE A 29 -12.84 -8.86 -5.72
C PHE A 29 -11.34 -8.97 -5.44
N GLY A 30 -10.96 -9.56 -4.29
CA GLY A 30 -9.57 -9.81 -3.95
C GLY A 30 -8.85 -10.68 -4.98
N LEU A 31 -9.49 -11.74 -5.47
CA LEU A 31 -8.96 -12.56 -6.56
C LEU A 31 -8.77 -11.76 -7.86
N GLY A 32 -9.74 -10.92 -8.21
CA GLY A 32 -9.67 -10.02 -9.37
C GLY A 32 -8.48 -9.06 -9.31
N VAL A 33 -8.32 -8.37 -8.17
CA VAL A 33 -7.18 -7.46 -7.90
C VAL A 33 -5.86 -8.22 -7.98
N GLY A 34 -5.76 -9.39 -7.36
CA GLY A 34 -4.55 -10.22 -7.37
C GLY A 34 -4.13 -10.63 -8.79
N MET A 35 -5.10 -11.07 -9.61
CA MET A 35 -4.84 -11.44 -11.00
C MET A 35 -4.38 -10.24 -11.85
N ILE A 36 -4.99 -9.06 -11.65
CA ILE A 36 -4.61 -7.84 -12.39
C ILE A 36 -3.20 -7.41 -12.00
N ASN A 37 -2.91 -7.30 -10.70
CA ASN A 37 -1.61 -6.84 -10.23
C ASN A 37 -0.49 -7.79 -10.66
N ALA A 38 -0.69 -9.11 -10.54
CA ALA A 38 0.28 -10.09 -11.00
C ALA A 38 0.50 -10.03 -12.53
N LYS A 39 -0.57 -9.94 -13.33
CA LYS A 39 -0.45 -9.85 -14.79
C LYS A 39 0.14 -8.53 -15.27
N ALA A 40 -0.20 -7.40 -14.64
CA ALA A 40 0.35 -6.10 -14.99
C ALA A 40 1.87 -6.08 -14.82
N ILE A 41 2.37 -6.63 -13.70
CA ILE A 41 3.81 -6.77 -13.45
C ILE A 41 4.46 -7.69 -14.49
N SER A 42 3.83 -8.82 -14.83
CA SER A 42 4.39 -9.78 -15.81
C SER A 42 4.48 -9.18 -17.21
N ILE A 43 3.41 -8.53 -17.70
CA ILE A 43 3.37 -7.92 -19.04
C ILE A 43 4.44 -6.83 -19.18
N ILE A 44 4.61 -5.97 -18.17
CA ILE A 44 5.66 -4.94 -18.18
C ILE A 44 7.05 -5.59 -18.17
N SER A 45 7.23 -6.66 -17.38
CA SER A 45 8.50 -7.38 -17.31
C SER A 45 8.83 -8.19 -18.57
N GLU A 46 7.83 -8.59 -19.35
CA GLU A 46 8.01 -9.34 -20.60
C GLU A 46 8.27 -8.41 -21.78
N ARG A 47 7.67 -7.21 -21.77
CA ARG A 47 7.70 -6.29 -22.91
C ARG A 47 8.81 -5.24 -22.84
N TYR A 48 9.37 -4.99 -21.66
CA TYR A 48 10.41 -3.97 -21.45
C TYR A 48 11.63 -4.56 -20.72
N GLN A 49 12.83 -4.23 -21.21
CA GLN A 49 14.11 -4.61 -20.60
C GLN A 49 14.89 -3.38 -20.11
N GLY A 50 15.75 -3.56 -19.11
CA GLY A 50 16.67 -2.51 -18.63
C GLY A 50 15.96 -1.28 -18.04
N LYS A 51 16.45 -0.08 -18.39
CA LYS A 51 15.99 1.21 -17.85
C LYS A 51 14.51 1.50 -18.15
N THR A 52 14.01 1.07 -19.31
CA THR A 52 12.61 1.29 -19.73
C THR A 52 11.61 0.52 -18.87
N ARG A 53 12.01 -0.66 -18.33
CA ARG A 53 11.17 -1.43 -17.39
C ARG A 53 10.96 -0.66 -16.08
N ILE A 54 12.01 -0.03 -15.57
CA ILE A 54 11.97 0.75 -14.32
C ILE A 54 11.06 1.97 -14.49
N GLN A 55 11.18 2.68 -15.62
CA GLN A 55 10.30 3.82 -15.95
C GLN A 55 8.83 3.40 -16.10
N MET A 56 8.54 2.30 -16.80
CA MET A 56 7.16 1.80 -16.96
C MET A 56 6.55 1.31 -15.65
N LEU A 57 7.35 0.70 -14.76
CA LEU A 57 6.91 0.34 -13.41
C LEU A 57 6.62 1.59 -12.55
N GLY A 58 7.44 2.63 -12.67
CA GLY A 58 7.22 3.93 -12.01
C GLY A 58 5.95 4.64 -12.50
N LEU A 59 5.70 4.66 -13.81
CA LEU A 59 4.47 5.19 -14.40
C LEU A 59 3.22 4.43 -13.92
N ARG A 60 3.29 3.10 -13.84
CA ARG A 60 2.21 2.28 -13.26
C ARG A 60 1.95 2.65 -11.81
N GLY A 61 3.01 2.72 -10.98
CA GLY A 61 2.87 3.08 -9.56
C GLY A 61 2.26 4.47 -9.38
N SER A 62 2.68 5.43 -10.21
CA SER A 62 2.11 6.79 -10.20
C SER A 62 0.64 6.80 -10.60
N ALA A 63 0.28 6.07 -11.67
CA ALA A 63 -1.11 5.93 -12.10
C ALA A 63 -1.99 5.21 -11.07
N GLU A 64 -1.43 4.23 -10.33
CA GLU A 64 -2.11 3.54 -9.24
C GLU A 64 -2.44 4.51 -8.09
N VAL A 65 -1.47 5.33 -7.68
CA VAL A 65 -1.67 6.34 -6.61
C VAL A 65 -2.67 7.42 -7.04
N VAL A 66 -2.55 7.94 -8.26
CA VAL A 66 -3.49 8.94 -8.79
C VAL A 66 -4.90 8.34 -8.92
N GLY A 67 -5.02 7.13 -9.46
CA GLY A 67 -6.29 6.42 -9.58
C GLY A 67 -6.94 6.15 -8.22
N ALA A 68 -6.16 5.68 -7.23
CA ALA A 68 -6.62 5.51 -5.87
C ALA A 68 -7.14 6.83 -5.28
N SER A 69 -6.40 7.93 -5.47
CA SER A 69 -6.76 9.23 -4.90
C SER A 69 -8.06 9.78 -5.49
N LEU A 70 -8.26 9.64 -6.80
CA LEU A 70 -9.47 10.06 -7.51
C LEU A 70 -10.68 9.20 -7.12
N ILE A 71 -10.50 7.88 -7.05
CA ILE A 71 -11.58 6.97 -6.64
C ILE A 71 -11.95 7.20 -5.17
N THR A 72 -10.99 7.37 -4.28
CA THR A 72 -11.24 7.67 -2.87
C THR A 72 -12.00 8.99 -2.70
N LEU A 73 -11.66 10.03 -3.47
CA LEU A 73 -12.44 11.28 -3.49
C LEU A 73 -13.86 11.09 -4.01
N ALA A 74 -14.00 10.34 -5.12
CA ALA A 74 -15.31 10.02 -5.67
C ALA A 74 -16.16 9.25 -4.65
N VAL A 75 -15.62 8.20 -4.03
CA VAL A 75 -16.28 7.47 -2.93
C VAL A 75 -16.67 8.40 -1.80
N GLY A 76 -15.80 9.34 -1.44
CA GLY A 76 -16.09 10.42 -0.50
C GLY A 76 -17.36 11.18 -0.87
N GLN A 77 -17.45 11.71 -2.09
CA GLN A 77 -18.63 12.44 -2.55
C GLN A 77 -19.88 11.55 -2.62
N LEU A 78 -19.73 10.30 -3.06
CA LEU A 78 -20.84 9.34 -3.14
C LEU A 78 -21.36 8.90 -1.77
N LEU A 79 -20.55 8.97 -0.70
CA LEU A 79 -21.01 8.69 0.67
C LEU A 79 -22.18 9.59 1.10
N ALA A 80 -22.24 10.84 0.63
CA ALA A 80 -23.36 11.74 0.94
C ALA A 80 -24.69 11.31 0.30
N PHE A 81 -24.65 10.49 -0.76
CA PHE A 81 -25.83 9.92 -1.40
C PHE A 81 -26.20 8.53 -0.83
N GLY A 82 -25.47 8.07 0.19
CA GLY A 82 -25.70 6.81 0.89
C GLY A 82 -24.57 5.79 0.68
N TRP A 83 -24.41 4.88 1.64
CA TRP A 83 -23.36 3.86 1.62
C TRP A 83 -23.42 2.93 0.40
N THR A 84 -24.62 2.68 -0.14
CA THR A 84 -24.84 1.93 -1.37
C THR A 84 -24.17 2.59 -2.59
N ALA A 85 -24.25 3.91 -2.69
CA ALA A 85 -23.70 4.66 -3.81
C ALA A 85 -22.17 4.52 -3.90
N THR A 86 -21.48 4.31 -2.77
CA THR A 86 -20.01 4.08 -2.77
C THR A 86 -19.58 2.89 -3.63
N PHE A 87 -20.43 1.86 -3.75
CA PHE A 87 -20.15 0.70 -4.60
C PHE A 87 -20.22 1.03 -6.09
N LEU A 88 -20.91 2.10 -6.46
CA LEU A 88 -20.97 2.60 -7.84
C LEU A 88 -19.61 3.14 -8.30
N ALA A 89 -18.73 3.56 -7.39
CA ALA A 89 -17.36 3.96 -7.73
C ALA A 89 -16.57 2.82 -8.40
N TYR A 90 -16.85 1.55 -8.07
CA TYR A 90 -16.22 0.40 -8.71
C TYR A 90 -16.67 0.18 -10.17
N SER A 91 -17.76 0.82 -10.62
CA SER A 91 -18.15 0.83 -12.03
C SER A 91 -17.13 1.55 -12.92
N ALA A 92 -16.26 2.40 -12.36
CA ALA A 92 -15.11 2.94 -13.07
C ALA A 92 -14.20 1.83 -13.63
N GLY A 93 -14.18 0.66 -12.99
CA GLY A 93 -13.51 -0.54 -13.50
C GLY A 93 -14.04 -1.01 -14.86
N PHE A 94 -15.34 -0.86 -15.13
CA PHE A 94 -15.94 -1.13 -16.45
C PHE A 94 -15.47 -0.10 -17.48
N LEU A 95 -15.36 1.18 -17.11
CA LEU A 95 -14.87 2.22 -18.00
C LEU A 95 -13.41 1.94 -18.43
N VAL A 96 -12.56 1.57 -17.47
CA VAL A 96 -11.18 1.15 -17.73
C VAL A 96 -11.12 -0.12 -18.60
N LEU A 97 -12.00 -1.09 -18.36
CA LEU A 97 -12.10 -2.30 -19.18
C LEU A 97 -12.49 -1.97 -20.64
N THR A 98 -13.47 -1.09 -20.84
CA THR A 98 -13.91 -0.66 -22.18
C THR A 98 -12.79 0.06 -22.91
N LEU A 99 -12.09 0.99 -22.24
CA LEU A 99 -10.90 1.64 -22.80
C LEU A 99 -9.82 0.63 -23.15
N TYR A 100 -9.56 -0.36 -22.29
CA TYR A 100 -8.58 -1.40 -22.58
C TYR A 100 -8.97 -2.23 -23.82
N LEU A 101 -10.23 -2.62 -23.97
CA LEU A 101 -10.70 -3.39 -25.13
C LEU A 101 -10.68 -2.58 -26.43
N LEU A 102 -10.94 -1.27 -26.36
CA LEU A 102 -11.03 -0.39 -27.53
C LEU A 102 -9.66 0.11 -28.00
N PHE A 103 -8.75 0.41 -27.06
CA PHE A 103 -7.44 1.02 -27.36
C PHE A 103 -6.27 0.03 -27.37
N VAL A 104 -6.41 -1.19 -26.84
CA VAL A 104 -5.33 -2.19 -26.89
C VAL A 104 -5.55 -3.12 -28.08
N PRO A 105 -4.87 -2.91 -29.23
CA PRO A 105 -4.93 -3.85 -30.34
C PRO A 105 -4.37 -5.19 -29.88
N TYR A 106 -5.24 -6.21 -29.88
CA TYR A 106 -4.88 -7.61 -29.63
C TYR A 106 -4.07 -8.16 -30.80
N GLY A 107 -2.81 -7.72 -30.91
CA GLY A 107 -1.81 -8.42 -31.71
C GLY A 107 -1.60 -9.80 -31.10
N LYS A 108 -2.07 -10.84 -31.79
CA LYS A 108 -1.80 -12.25 -31.48
C LYS A 108 -0.28 -12.44 -31.33
N SER A 109 0.22 -12.44 -30.11
CA SER A 109 1.51 -13.06 -29.81
C SER A 109 1.30 -14.12 -28.74
N LYS A 110 0.83 -15.28 -29.22
CA LYS A 110 1.19 -16.56 -28.63
C LYS A 110 2.72 -16.61 -28.62
N LYS A 111 3.30 -16.38 -27.45
CA LYS A 111 4.56 -17.01 -27.04
C LYS A 111 4.51 -17.12 -25.52
N GLU A 112 3.81 -18.15 -25.05
CA GLU A 112 4.13 -18.77 -23.77
C GLU A 112 5.56 -19.31 -23.89
N VAL A 113 6.56 -18.44 -23.75
CA VAL A 113 7.91 -18.90 -23.49
C VAL A 113 7.90 -19.31 -22.03
N LYS A 114 7.75 -20.62 -21.79
CA LYS A 114 8.14 -21.28 -20.54
C LYS A 114 9.39 -20.57 -20.03
N LYS A 115 9.26 -19.77 -18.96
CA LYS A 115 10.42 -19.14 -18.33
C LYS A 115 11.35 -20.29 -17.96
N LYS A 116 12.50 -20.32 -18.63
CA LYS A 116 13.65 -21.14 -18.26
C LYS A 116 13.85 -20.96 -16.75
N ALA A 117 13.47 -21.98 -15.98
CA ALA A 117 14.16 -22.28 -14.73
C ALA A 117 15.60 -22.63 -15.14
N LYS A 118 16.45 -21.62 -15.30
CA LYS A 118 17.88 -21.81 -15.49
C LYS A 118 18.61 -20.94 -14.48
N ASP A 119 19.22 -21.67 -13.55
CA ASP A 119 20.17 -21.28 -12.51
C ASP A 119 19.74 -20.16 -11.58
N ALA A 120 18.93 -20.56 -10.60
CA ALA A 120 18.87 -19.87 -9.32
C ALA A 120 20.27 -19.97 -8.66
N SER A 121 21.15 -19.00 -8.93
CA SER A 121 22.23 -18.69 -8.00
C SER A 121 21.58 -18.50 -6.63
N ARG A 122 21.83 -19.42 -5.68
CA ARG A 122 21.13 -19.42 -4.40
C ARG A 122 21.44 -18.10 -3.69
N LEU A 123 20.40 -17.42 -3.19
CA LEU A 123 20.58 -16.30 -2.27
C LEU A 123 21.47 -16.76 -1.10
N THR A 124 22.58 -16.06 -0.88
CA THR A 124 23.45 -16.29 0.28
C THR A 124 22.64 -16.11 1.57
N ARG A 125 23.01 -16.85 2.63
CA ARG A 125 22.29 -16.82 3.91
C ARG A 125 22.13 -15.40 4.47
N GLU A 126 23.12 -14.55 4.28
CA GLU A 126 23.13 -13.14 4.67
C GLU A 126 22.12 -12.30 3.87
N MET A 127 22.07 -12.50 2.54
CA MET A 127 21.12 -11.82 1.66
C MET A 127 19.68 -12.21 1.98
N LYS A 128 19.41 -13.51 2.25
CA LYS A 128 18.08 -13.96 2.70
C LYS A 128 17.69 -13.31 4.00
N GLY A 129 18.64 -13.21 4.94
CA GLY A 129 18.42 -12.55 6.22
C GLY A 129 18.10 -11.06 6.04
N LEU A 130 18.79 -10.35 5.13
CA LEU A 130 18.58 -8.93 4.89
C LEU A 130 17.21 -8.68 4.23
N ILE A 131 16.85 -9.50 3.24
CA ILE A 131 15.53 -9.48 2.59
C ILE A 131 14.43 -9.73 3.63
N PHE A 132 14.63 -10.68 4.54
CA PHE A 132 13.64 -10.99 5.57
C PHE A 132 13.41 -9.82 6.54
N ILE A 133 14.49 -9.17 6.99
CA ILE A 133 14.40 -7.98 7.86
C ILE A 133 13.66 -6.85 7.15
N LEU A 134 14.04 -6.56 5.89
CA LEU A 134 13.40 -5.53 5.10
C LEU A 134 11.93 -5.84 4.79
N ALA A 135 11.58 -7.11 4.59
CA ALA A 135 10.20 -7.56 4.40
C ALA A 135 9.37 -7.40 5.68
N ILE A 136 9.96 -7.64 6.87
CA ILE A 136 9.31 -7.37 8.15
C ILE A 136 9.03 -5.87 8.30
N GLU A 137 10.04 -5.02 8.03
CA GLU A 137 9.85 -3.57 8.13
C GLU A 137 8.75 -3.08 7.19
N ALA A 138 8.77 -3.53 5.93
CA ALA A 138 7.71 -3.22 4.97
C ALA A 138 6.33 -3.73 5.43
N ALA A 139 6.27 -4.91 6.05
CA ALA A 139 5.04 -5.45 6.61
C ALA A 139 4.49 -4.56 7.74
N VAL A 140 5.34 -4.12 8.66
CA VAL A 140 4.91 -3.25 9.78
C VAL A 140 4.49 -1.88 9.27
N VAL A 141 5.26 -1.28 8.38
CA VAL A 141 4.93 0.02 7.74
C VAL A 141 3.59 -0.05 7.01
N VAL A 142 3.34 -1.11 6.24
CA VAL A 142 2.05 -1.30 5.54
C VAL A 142 0.91 -1.63 6.50
N CYS A 143 1.17 -2.39 7.55
CA CYS A 143 0.18 -2.70 8.59
C CYS A 143 -0.30 -1.41 9.26
N THR A 144 0.63 -0.56 9.72
CA THR A 144 0.32 0.73 10.34
C THR A 144 -0.44 1.64 9.36
N ASN A 145 -0.01 1.72 8.10
CA ASN A 145 -0.70 2.53 7.09
C ASN A 145 -2.14 2.05 6.82
N THR A 146 -2.33 0.74 6.76
CA THR A 146 -3.65 0.14 6.55
C THR A 146 -4.53 0.37 7.78
N ALA A 147 -3.97 0.29 8.98
CA ALA A 147 -4.68 0.57 10.22
C ALA A 147 -5.18 2.02 10.27
N ILE A 148 -4.36 2.99 9.85
CA ILE A 148 -4.76 4.40 9.67
C ILE A 148 -5.94 4.50 8.72
N THR A 149 -5.82 3.87 7.55
CA THR A 149 -6.84 3.96 6.49
C THR A 149 -8.18 3.40 6.97
N ILE A 150 -8.16 2.36 7.80
CA ILE A 150 -9.36 1.76 8.39
C ILE A 150 -9.91 2.62 9.54
N ARG A 151 -9.05 3.11 10.43
CA ARG A 151 -9.47 3.69 11.71
C ARG A 151 -9.68 5.20 11.67
N ILE A 152 -9.04 5.95 10.77
CA ILE A 152 -9.26 7.41 10.63
C ILE A 152 -10.74 7.73 10.37
N PRO A 153 -11.40 7.11 9.36
CA PRO A 153 -12.82 7.42 9.11
C PRO A 153 -13.69 7.13 10.33
N SER A 154 -13.47 5.99 11.00
CA SER A 154 -14.20 5.65 12.22
C SER A 154 -13.92 6.63 13.37
N LEU A 155 -12.66 7.03 13.59
CA LEU A 155 -12.27 7.97 14.63
C LEU A 155 -12.88 9.36 14.41
N MET A 156 -12.89 9.84 13.16
CA MET A 156 -13.44 11.15 12.81
C MET A 156 -14.95 11.20 13.05
N VAL A 157 -15.68 10.13 12.72
CA VAL A 157 -17.12 9.99 12.97
C VAL A 157 -17.41 9.81 14.46
N GLU A 158 -16.69 8.93 15.17
CA GLU A 158 -16.87 8.68 16.62
C GLU A 158 -16.68 9.94 17.46
N ARG A 159 -15.80 10.86 17.03
CA ARG A 159 -15.53 12.11 17.76
C ARG A 159 -16.31 13.31 17.26
N GLY A 160 -17.12 13.17 16.22
CA GLY A 160 -17.77 14.30 15.55
C GLY A 160 -16.76 15.34 15.01
N LEU A 161 -15.50 14.95 14.78
CA LEU A 161 -14.46 15.85 14.25
C LEU A 161 -14.65 16.12 12.76
N GLY A 162 -15.37 15.24 12.05
CA GLY A 162 -15.70 15.43 10.63
C GLY A 162 -16.52 14.27 10.08
N ASP A 163 -17.11 14.49 8.92
CA ASP A 163 -17.95 13.50 8.24
C ASP A 163 -17.11 12.50 7.40
N ALA A 164 -17.74 11.43 6.92
CA ALA A 164 -17.12 10.41 6.07
C ALA A 164 -16.54 11.00 4.77
N GLN A 165 -17.12 12.09 4.27
CA GLN A 165 -16.58 12.89 3.16
C GLN A 165 -15.21 13.48 3.46
N LEU A 166 -15.06 14.16 4.60
CA LEU A 166 -13.79 14.76 5.02
C LEU A 166 -12.73 13.68 5.25
N SER A 167 -13.12 12.55 5.83
CA SER A 167 -12.21 11.41 6.03
C SER A 167 -11.66 10.89 4.68
N SER A 168 -12.52 10.75 3.68
CA SER A 168 -12.11 10.34 2.33
C SER A 168 -11.21 11.37 1.65
N PHE A 169 -11.48 12.66 1.86
CA PHE A 169 -10.61 13.74 1.39
C PHE A 169 -9.21 13.65 2.01
N VAL A 170 -9.12 13.48 3.33
CA VAL A 170 -7.84 13.32 4.04
C VAL A 170 -7.06 12.12 3.51
N LEU A 171 -7.71 10.97 3.31
CA LEU A 171 -7.07 9.78 2.76
C LEU A 171 -6.55 9.99 1.32
N SER A 172 -7.28 10.76 0.50
CA SER A 172 -6.81 11.09 -0.85
C SER A 172 -5.59 12.01 -0.84
N VAL A 173 -5.61 13.05 0.00
CA VAL A 173 -4.44 13.93 0.20
C VAL A 173 -3.24 13.12 0.70
N MET A 174 -3.47 12.16 1.60
CA MET A 174 -2.45 11.24 2.11
C MET A 174 -1.88 10.31 1.02
N GLN A 175 -2.62 10.01 -0.04
CA GLN A 175 -2.08 9.28 -1.19
C GLN A 175 -1.28 10.21 -2.11
N LEU A 176 -1.78 11.42 -2.37
CA LEU A 176 -1.11 12.41 -3.23
C LEU A 176 0.23 12.88 -2.63
N ILE A 177 0.32 13.05 -1.31
CA ILE A 177 1.59 13.40 -0.65
C ILE A 177 2.66 12.32 -0.87
N GLY A 178 2.27 11.08 -1.17
CA GLY A 178 3.20 10.01 -1.58
C GLY A 178 3.98 10.35 -2.86
N ILE A 179 3.41 11.13 -3.77
CA ILE A 179 4.13 11.62 -4.97
C ILE A 179 5.21 12.63 -4.56
N VAL A 180 4.86 13.55 -3.65
CA VAL A 180 5.81 14.54 -3.11
C VAL A 180 6.94 13.85 -2.34
N ALA A 181 6.61 12.83 -1.55
CA ALA A 181 7.58 11.95 -0.88
C ALA A 181 8.52 11.28 -1.88
N GLY A 182 7.99 10.75 -3.00
CA GLY A 182 8.79 10.14 -4.06
C GLY A 182 9.76 11.12 -4.74
N VAL A 183 9.32 12.36 -5.02
CA VAL A 183 10.19 13.40 -5.63
C VAL A 183 11.25 13.88 -4.65
N SER A 184 10.89 14.09 -3.39
CA SER A 184 11.82 14.50 -2.33
C SER A 184 12.74 13.38 -1.85
N PHE A 185 12.44 12.12 -2.17
CA PHE A 185 13.22 10.96 -1.76
C PHE A 185 14.70 11.05 -2.16
N SER A 186 15.00 11.48 -3.40
CA SER A 186 16.38 11.61 -3.88
C SER A 186 17.21 12.61 -3.06
N PHE A 187 16.57 13.66 -2.55
CA PHE A 187 17.20 14.63 -1.64
C PHE A 187 17.36 14.05 -0.23
N LEU A 188 16.32 13.42 0.30
CA LEU A 188 16.31 12.80 1.63
C LEU A 188 17.34 11.69 1.77
N ILE A 189 17.48 10.81 0.77
CA ILE A 189 18.45 9.72 0.78
C ILE A 189 19.89 10.25 0.68
N SER A 190 20.12 11.38 0.00
CA SER A 190 21.43 12.01 -0.07
C SER A 190 21.90 12.51 1.31
N ILE A 191 20.96 13.05 2.11
CA ILE A 191 21.24 13.56 3.46
C ILE A 191 21.36 12.43 4.49
N PHE A 192 20.35 11.55 4.55
CA PHE A 192 20.20 10.58 5.65
C PHE A 192 20.75 9.18 5.32
N LYS A 193 21.02 8.87 4.04
CA LYS A 193 21.56 7.59 3.55
C LYS A 193 20.81 6.39 4.16
N GLU A 194 21.53 5.40 4.67
CA GLU A 194 20.96 4.19 5.28
C GLU A 194 20.14 4.45 6.55
N LYS A 195 20.34 5.61 7.21
CA LYS A 195 19.54 6.01 8.38
C LYS A 195 18.16 6.56 7.99
N LEU A 196 17.88 6.78 6.70
CA LEU A 196 16.60 7.30 6.25
C LEU A 196 15.44 6.39 6.65
N LEU A 197 15.64 5.06 6.62
CA LEU A 197 14.63 4.09 7.04
C LEU A 197 14.24 4.31 8.51
N LEU A 198 15.23 4.46 9.39
CA LEU A 198 15.01 4.75 10.81
C LEU A 198 14.24 6.06 11.02
N TRP A 199 14.70 7.15 10.39
CA TRP A 199 14.08 8.47 10.55
C TRP A 199 12.66 8.51 9.99
N SER A 200 12.42 7.83 8.87
CA SER A 200 11.07 7.72 8.29
C SER A 200 10.14 6.91 9.18
N GLY A 201 10.58 5.80 9.77
CA GLY A 201 9.81 5.02 10.73
C GLY A 201 9.50 5.79 12.02
N ILE A 202 10.47 6.52 12.57
CA ILE A 202 10.27 7.38 13.74
C ILE A 202 9.26 8.48 13.44
N THR A 203 9.43 9.18 12.31
CA THR A 203 8.52 10.25 11.89
C THR A 203 7.11 9.72 11.66
N PHE A 204 6.98 8.52 11.08
CA PHE A 204 5.70 7.87 10.86
C PHE A 204 5.03 7.50 12.20
N GLY A 205 5.79 6.93 13.15
CA GLY A 205 5.27 6.59 14.47
C GLY A 205 4.90 7.81 15.31
N LEU A 206 5.69 8.89 15.23
CA LEU A 206 5.33 10.19 15.83
C LEU A 206 4.06 10.75 15.19
N GLY A 207 3.91 10.64 13.87
CA GLY A 207 2.67 11.01 13.17
C GLY A 207 1.44 10.27 13.72
N GLN A 208 1.58 8.99 14.04
CA GLN A 208 0.52 8.21 14.71
C GLN A 208 0.20 8.72 16.12
N ILE A 209 1.22 9.04 16.90
CA ILE A 209 1.04 9.56 18.26
C ILE A 209 0.38 10.95 18.23
N VAL A 210 0.70 11.78 17.23
CA VAL A 210 0.04 13.08 17.02
C VAL A 210 -1.44 12.89 16.66
N ILE A 211 -1.77 11.90 15.81
CA ILE A 211 -3.18 11.54 15.54
C ILE A 211 -3.86 11.02 16.80
N ALA A 212 -3.17 10.21 17.62
CA ALA A 212 -3.71 9.70 18.88
C ALA A 212 -4.09 10.84 19.83
N LEU A 213 -3.17 11.79 20.05
CA LEU A 213 -3.37 12.90 20.99
C LEU A 213 -4.20 14.05 20.41
N SER A 214 -4.71 13.92 19.18
CA SER A 214 -5.34 15.02 18.45
C SER A 214 -6.62 15.53 19.14
N PRO A 215 -6.66 16.82 19.53
CA PRO A 215 -7.85 17.46 20.07
C PRO A 215 -8.74 18.09 18.99
N SER A 216 -8.26 18.20 17.74
CA SER A 216 -8.96 18.87 16.64
C SER A 216 -8.75 18.17 15.29
N LEU A 217 -9.69 18.39 14.37
CA LEU A 217 -9.66 17.86 13.00
C LEU A 217 -8.34 18.18 12.29
N TRP A 218 -7.88 19.42 12.40
CA TRP A 218 -6.65 19.89 11.73
C TRP A 218 -5.40 19.12 12.18
N VAL A 219 -5.34 18.69 13.44
CA VAL A 219 -4.23 17.88 13.95
C VAL A 219 -4.30 16.45 13.38
N VAL A 220 -5.50 15.89 13.20
CA VAL A 220 -5.68 14.60 12.50
C VAL A 220 -5.23 14.72 11.05
N VAL A 221 -5.62 15.77 10.34
CA VAL A 221 -5.21 15.99 8.94
C VAL A 221 -3.69 16.12 8.83
N ALA A 222 -3.08 16.97 9.65
CA ALA A 222 -1.62 17.18 9.65
C ALA A 222 -0.86 15.89 9.98
N GLY A 223 -1.31 15.16 11.01
CA GLY A 223 -0.74 13.87 11.39
C GLY A 223 -0.87 12.82 10.29
N SER A 224 -2.00 12.79 9.57
CA SER A 224 -2.24 11.85 8.47
C SER A 224 -1.38 12.15 7.26
N ILE A 225 -1.19 13.42 6.91
CA ILE A 225 -0.33 13.84 5.81
C ILE A 225 1.14 13.51 6.14
N LEU A 226 1.58 13.83 7.37
CA LEU A 226 2.91 13.47 7.85
C LEU A 226 3.13 11.96 7.81
N ALA A 227 2.13 11.21 8.26
CA ALA A 227 2.13 9.75 8.25
C ALA A 227 2.19 9.18 6.83
N GLY A 228 1.42 9.71 5.89
CA GLY A 228 1.45 9.31 4.48
C GLY A 228 2.79 9.61 3.79
N PHE A 229 3.38 10.77 4.08
CA PHE A 229 4.71 11.13 3.60
C PHE A 229 5.77 10.15 4.13
N ALA A 230 5.79 9.94 5.45
CA ALA A 230 6.76 9.08 6.10
C ALA A 230 6.60 7.60 5.67
N TYR A 231 5.36 7.12 5.51
CA TYR A 231 5.04 5.81 4.93
C TYR A 231 5.66 5.64 3.55
N SER A 232 5.45 6.62 2.65
CA SER A 232 5.95 6.55 1.28
C SER A 232 7.48 6.54 1.25
N VAL A 233 8.14 7.41 2.04
CA VAL A 233 9.60 7.43 2.17
C VAL A 233 10.15 6.12 2.75
N ALA A 234 9.50 5.55 3.77
CA ALA A 234 9.95 4.29 4.38
C ALA A 234 9.89 3.16 3.35
N LEU A 235 8.77 3.03 2.62
CA LEU A 235 8.58 1.98 1.64
C LEU A 235 9.56 2.12 0.45
N THR A 236 9.77 3.33 -0.07
CA THR A 236 10.76 3.56 -1.13
C THR A 236 12.17 3.26 -0.66
N THR A 237 12.52 3.57 0.60
CA THR A 237 13.82 3.23 1.19
C THR A 237 14.04 1.73 1.25
N VAL A 238 13.02 0.95 1.66
CA VAL A 238 13.10 -0.52 1.68
C VAL A 238 13.43 -1.07 0.30
N PHE A 239 12.69 -0.64 -0.73
CA PHE A 239 12.92 -1.11 -2.10
C PHE A 239 14.28 -0.66 -2.66
N GLN A 240 14.74 0.54 -2.29
CA GLN A 240 16.07 1.04 -2.67
C GLN A 240 17.18 0.19 -2.03
N LEU A 241 17.11 -0.09 -0.73
CA LEU A 241 18.09 -0.93 -0.02
C LEU A 241 18.15 -2.35 -0.60
N VAL A 242 16.99 -2.91 -0.96
CA VAL A 242 16.93 -4.19 -1.69
C VAL A 242 17.64 -4.08 -3.04
N SER A 243 17.46 -2.98 -3.80
CA SER A 243 18.11 -2.80 -5.10
C SER A 243 19.61 -2.53 -5.02
N GLU A 244 20.09 -1.93 -3.93
CA GLU A 244 21.50 -1.59 -3.75
C GLU A 244 22.31 -2.78 -3.23
N ARG A 245 21.73 -3.57 -2.31
CA ARG A 245 22.42 -4.70 -1.66
C ARG A 245 22.25 -6.04 -2.37
N ILE A 246 21.33 -6.17 -3.33
CA ILE A 246 21.06 -7.43 -4.05
C ILE A 246 21.49 -7.31 -5.52
N PRO A 247 22.26 -8.29 -6.06
CA PRO A 247 22.62 -8.32 -7.47
C PRO A 247 21.39 -8.35 -8.38
N ALA A 248 21.47 -7.68 -9.53
CA ALA A 248 20.38 -7.57 -10.51
C ALA A 248 19.74 -8.92 -10.91
N LYS A 249 20.52 -10.01 -10.89
CA LYS A 249 20.03 -11.38 -11.16
C LYS A 249 19.02 -11.90 -10.13
N LEU A 250 19.15 -11.46 -8.87
CA LEU A 250 18.33 -11.91 -7.73
C LEU A 250 17.34 -10.83 -7.24
N LEU A 251 17.45 -9.62 -7.78
CA LEU A 251 16.62 -8.48 -7.42
C LEU A 251 15.12 -8.79 -7.54
N ASN A 252 14.68 -9.39 -8.65
CA ASN A 252 13.27 -9.77 -8.83
C ASN A 252 12.75 -10.67 -7.69
N GLN A 253 13.57 -11.64 -7.25
CA GLN A 253 13.19 -12.54 -6.17
C GLN A 253 13.12 -11.81 -4.83
N ALA A 254 14.10 -10.94 -4.54
CA ALA A 254 14.15 -10.13 -3.32
C ALA A 254 12.99 -9.12 -3.23
N THR A 255 12.69 -8.41 -4.32
CA THR A 255 11.54 -7.51 -4.41
C THR A 255 10.24 -8.27 -4.22
N SER A 256 10.12 -9.50 -4.74
CA SER A 256 8.93 -10.33 -4.54
C SER A 256 8.73 -10.68 -3.07
N PHE A 257 9.79 -11.00 -2.33
CA PHE A 257 9.72 -11.20 -0.89
C PHE A 257 9.33 -9.93 -0.11
N ALA A 258 9.85 -8.76 -0.50
CA ALA A 258 9.46 -7.49 0.11
C ALA A 258 7.97 -7.17 -0.13
N VAL A 259 7.48 -7.41 -1.35
CA VAL A 259 6.05 -7.26 -1.68
C VAL A 259 5.19 -8.27 -0.92
N LEU A 260 5.65 -9.51 -0.77
CA LEU A 260 4.98 -10.49 0.10
C LEU A 260 4.89 -9.99 1.54
N GLY A 261 5.94 -9.36 2.06
CA GLY A 261 5.91 -8.66 3.36
C GLY A 261 4.83 -7.58 3.41
N CYS A 262 4.74 -6.72 2.39
CA CYS A 262 3.70 -5.70 2.30
C CYS A 262 2.29 -6.31 2.34
N SER A 263 2.03 -7.33 1.52
CA SER A 263 0.73 -8.03 1.49
C SER A 263 0.43 -8.73 2.81
N PHE A 264 1.44 -9.30 3.46
CA PHE A 264 1.29 -9.91 4.79
C PHE A 264 0.95 -8.85 5.85
N GLY A 265 1.58 -7.68 5.80
CA GLY A 265 1.25 -6.55 6.68
C GLY A 265 -0.19 -6.08 6.54
N ALA A 266 -0.67 -5.93 5.30
CA ALA A 266 -2.06 -5.58 5.04
C ALA A 266 -3.04 -6.67 5.52
N PHE A 267 -2.68 -7.95 5.34
CA PHE A 267 -3.49 -9.08 5.80
C PHE A 267 -3.57 -9.18 7.33
N THR A 268 -2.47 -8.93 8.04
CA THR A 268 -2.44 -8.99 9.50
C THR A 268 -3.07 -7.77 10.17
N THR A 269 -3.30 -6.68 9.43
CA THR A 269 -3.84 -5.43 9.99
C THR A 269 -5.14 -5.60 10.78
N PRO A 270 -6.19 -6.29 10.26
CA PRO A 270 -7.44 -6.45 11.01
C PRO A 270 -7.27 -7.31 12.26
N PHE A 271 -6.38 -8.30 12.23
CA PHE A 271 -6.07 -9.15 13.38
C PHE A 271 -5.34 -8.37 14.47
N VAL A 272 -4.37 -7.53 14.09
CA VAL A 272 -3.68 -6.63 15.02
C VAL A 272 -4.67 -5.64 15.64
N LEU A 273 -5.50 -4.99 14.82
CA LEU A 273 -6.52 -4.07 15.29
C LEU A 273 -7.52 -4.76 16.23
N GLY A 274 -7.94 -5.99 15.92
CA GLY A 274 -8.80 -6.80 16.78
C GLY A 274 -8.14 -7.13 18.11
N ALA A 275 -6.87 -7.55 18.10
CA ALA A 275 -6.11 -7.86 19.32
C ALA A 275 -5.94 -6.62 20.22
N ILE A 276 -5.64 -5.46 19.63
CA ILE A 276 -5.58 -4.20 20.38
C ILE A 276 -6.98 -3.81 20.90
N GLY A 277 -8.03 -4.04 20.11
CA GLY A 277 -9.42 -3.80 20.51
C GLY A 277 -9.88 -4.60 21.74
N LEU A 278 -9.34 -5.81 21.93
CA LEU A 278 -9.59 -6.62 23.14
C LEU A 278 -9.00 -5.99 24.40
N MET A 279 -7.86 -5.30 24.28
CA MET A 279 -7.21 -4.63 25.41
C MET A 279 -7.71 -3.20 25.62
N THR A 280 -8.14 -2.52 24.57
CA THR A 280 -8.48 -1.09 24.64
C THR A 280 -9.49 -0.68 23.58
N HIS A 281 -10.62 -0.12 24.02
CA HIS A 281 -11.65 0.45 23.13
C HIS A 281 -11.37 1.90 22.71
N ASN A 282 -10.39 2.56 23.33
CA ASN A 282 -10.02 3.93 23.00
C ASN A 282 -9.19 4.01 21.71
N GLY A 283 -9.75 4.61 20.67
CA GLY A 283 -9.06 4.80 19.39
C GLY A 283 -7.70 5.50 19.48
N MET A 284 -7.49 6.41 20.45
CA MET A 284 -6.17 7.06 20.65
C MET A 284 -5.09 6.05 21.01
N LEU A 285 -5.40 5.15 21.95
CA LEU A 285 -4.43 4.20 22.47
C LEU A 285 -4.06 3.19 21.39
N VAL A 286 -4.99 2.86 20.47
CA VAL A 286 -4.69 2.07 19.27
C VAL A 286 -3.61 2.75 18.43
N PHE A 287 -3.76 4.04 18.12
CA PHE A 287 -2.78 4.80 17.36
C PHE A 287 -1.43 4.96 18.08
N ALA A 288 -1.44 5.16 19.40
CA ALA A 288 -0.22 5.24 20.21
C ALA A 288 0.53 3.90 20.30
N ILE A 289 -0.19 2.78 20.40
CA ILE A 289 0.38 1.42 20.40
C ILE A 289 0.98 1.11 19.03
N LEU A 290 0.26 1.41 17.94
CA LEU A 290 0.78 1.23 16.58
C LEU A 290 2.00 2.11 16.31
N GLY A 291 1.98 3.36 16.75
CA GLY A 291 3.09 4.29 16.62
C GLY A 291 4.33 3.85 17.40
N SER A 292 4.15 3.40 18.65
CA SER A 292 5.27 2.90 19.46
C SER A 292 5.82 1.58 18.92
N TRP A 293 4.97 0.66 18.46
CA TRP A 293 5.40 -0.57 17.82
C TRP A 293 6.26 -0.29 16.58
N LEU A 294 5.83 0.64 15.73
CA LEU A 294 6.57 1.03 14.53
C LEU A 294 7.95 1.64 14.88
N ILE A 295 8.02 2.52 15.88
CA ILE A 295 9.29 3.11 16.32
C ILE A 295 10.25 2.02 16.79
N VAL A 296 9.76 1.06 17.59
CA VAL A 296 10.57 -0.06 18.10
C VAL A 296 11.06 -0.95 16.96
N THR A 297 10.21 -1.26 15.98
CA THR A 297 10.62 -2.09 14.84
C THR A 297 11.65 -1.38 13.97
N SER A 298 11.47 -0.09 13.69
CA SER A 298 12.44 0.68 12.88
C SER A 298 13.80 0.81 13.57
N ILE A 299 13.83 0.99 14.90
CA ILE A 299 15.08 0.98 15.70
C ILE A 299 15.74 -0.40 15.65
N PHE A 300 14.96 -1.47 15.83
CA PHE A 300 15.46 -2.83 15.79
C PHE A 300 16.03 -3.21 14.42
N VAL A 301 15.34 -2.84 13.34
CA VAL A 301 15.77 -3.05 11.96
C VAL A 301 17.06 -2.30 11.68
N MET A 302 17.18 -1.04 12.11
CA MET A 302 18.42 -0.28 11.97
C MET A 302 19.59 -0.93 12.72
N TYR A 303 19.37 -1.40 13.95
CA TYR A 303 20.39 -2.10 14.73
C TYR A 303 20.87 -3.38 14.02
N LEU A 304 19.93 -4.14 13.43
CA LEU A 304 20.29 -5.34 12.67
C LEU A 304 20.99 -5.02 11.35
N LEU A 305 20.66 -3.90 10.70
CA LEU A 305 21.35 -3.43 9.49
C LEU A 305 22.78 -3.00 9.80
N GLN A 306 23.01 -2.27 10.90
CA GLN A 306 24.35 -1.86 11.34
C GLN A 306 25.23 -3.05 11.73
N LYS A 307 24.66 -4.11 12.29
CA LYS A 307 25.40 -5.32 12.66
C LYS A 307 25.79 -6.20 11.45
N ARG A 308 25.17 -5.96 10.28
CA ARG A 308 25.38 -6.73 9.04
C ARG A 308 26.06 -5.92 7.93
N ALA A 309 26.31 -4.63 8.14
CA ALA A 309 27.12 -3.78 7.27
C ALA A 309 28.60 -3.99 7.57
#